data_AF-A0A6P5KHM6-F1
#
_entry.id   AF-A0A6P5KHM6-F1
#
_cell.length_a   1.000
_cell.length_b   1.000
_cell.length_c   1.000
_cell.angle_alpha   90.00
_cell.angle_beta   90.00
_cell.angle_gamma   90.00
#
_symmetry.space_group_name_H-M   'P 1'
#
loop_
_entity.id
_entity.type
_entity.pdbx_description
1 polymer ?
#
loop_
_entity_poly.entity_id
_entity_poly.type
_entity_poly.pdbx_seq_one_letter_code
_entity_poly.pdbx_strand_id
1 'polypeptide(L)'
;MEFAELIKTPRVDNVVLHRPFYPAVEGTLCLTGHHLILSSRQDNTEELWLLHSNIDSIEKRFVGSLGTIIIKCKDLRIIQLDIPGMEECLNIASSIE
;
A
#
# COMPACT_ATOMS: atom_id res chain seq x y z
N MET A 1 -16.14 -6.75 -14.32
CA MET A 1 -15.06 -7.74 -14.27
C MET A 1 -14.64 -7.93 -12.82
N GLU A 2 -14.43 -9.19 -12.42
CA GLU A 2 -14.27 -9.73 -11.06
C GLU A 2 -12.93 -9.37 -10.38
N PHE A 3 -12.61 -8.07 -10.22
CA PHE A 3 -11.36 -7.68 -9.56
C PHE A 3 -11.28 -8.09 -8.08
N ALA A 4 -12.42 -8.36 -7.42
CA ALA A 4 -12.44 -8.79 -6.03
C ALA A 4 -11.77 -10.14 -5.78
N GLU A 5 -11.79 -11.05 -6.76
CA GLU A 5 -11.19 -12.39 -6.63
C GLU A 5 -9.65 -12.36 -6.64
N LEU A 6 -9.06 -11.25 -7.12
CA LEU A 6 -7.61 -11.04 -7.15
C LEU A 6 -7.08 -10.40 -5.86
N ILE A 7 -7.97 -9.91 -4.98
CA ILE A 7 -7.62 -9.27 -3.71
C ILE A 7 -7.53 -10.34 -2.63
N LYS A 8 -6.32 -10.84 -2.39
CA LYS A 8 -6.06 -11.89 -1.39
C LYS A 8 -6.14 -11.36 0.04
N THR A 9 -5.66 -10.14 0.25
CA THR A 9 -5.69 -9.46 1.55
C THR A 9 -6.33 -8.09 1.37
N PRO A 10 -7.64 -7.95 1.65
CA PRO A 10 -8.37 -6.71 1.37
C PRO A 10 -8.08 -5.60 2.38
N ARG A 11 -7.53 -5.94 3.56
CA ARG A 11 -7.26 -5.00 4.64
C ARG A 11 -6.06 -5.45 5.46
N VAL A 12 -5.19 -4.51 5.81
CA VAL A 12 -4.08 -4.69 6.75
C VAL A 12 -3.99 -3.48 7.67
N ASP A 13 -3.98 -3.71 8.98
CA ASP A 13 -3.78 -2.65 9.98
C ASP A 13 -2.29 -2.44 10.24
N ASN A 14 -1.93 -1.32 10.88
CA ASN A 14 -0.56 -0.98 11.28
C ASN A 14 0.43 -0.87 10.10
N VAL A 15 -0.06 -0.45 8.93
CA VAL A 15 0.78 -0.15 7.77
C VAL A 15 1.37 1.26 7.94
N VAL A 16 2.67 1.40 7.67
CA VAL A 16 3.34 2.72 7.72
C VAL A 16 3.56 3.24 6.30
N LEU A 17 2.96 4.40 6.02
CA LEU A 17 3.12 5.16 4.77
C LEU A 17 4.27 6.15 4.89
N HIS A 18 5.21 6.08 3.96
CA HIS A 18 6.25 7.10 3.78
C HIS A 18 6.07 7.79 2.43
N ARG A 19 6.12 9.12 2.46
CA ARG A 19 6.05 9.99 1.28
C ARG A 19 7.18 11.01 1.33
N PRO A 20 7.73 11.45 0.19
CA PRO A 20 8.73 12.50 0.16
C PRO A 20 8.21 13.76 0.84
N PHE A 21 8.99 14.34 1.77
CA PHE A 21 8.70 15.60 2.45
C PHE A 21 7.51 15.59 3.44
N TYR A 22 6.91 14.44 3.72
CA TYR A 22 5.87 14.29 4.75
C TYR A 22 6.35 13.37 5.87
N PRO A 23 5.87 13.56 7.12
CA PRO A 23 6.09 12.59 8.18
C PRO A 23 5.47 11.24 7.84
N ALA A 24 6.04 10.17 8.41
CA ALA A 24 5.49 8.83 8.29
C ALA A 24 4.11 8.75 8.95
N VAL A 25 3.17 8.04 8.32
CA VAL A 25 1.80 7.89 8.79
C VAL A 25 1.49 6.43 9.00
N GLU A 26 1.16 6.04 10.23
CA GLU A 26 0.65 4.72 10.54
C GLU A 26 -0.88 4.67 10.36
N GLY A 27 -1.38 3.67 9.65
CA GLY A 27 -2.80 3.57 9.33
C GLY A 27 -3.24 2.16 8.97
N THR A 28 -4.49 2.09 8.51
CA THR A 28 -5.08 0.88 7.92
C THR A 28 -5.04 1.01 6.40
N LEU A 29 -4.44 0.01 5.74
CA LEU A 29 -4.43 -0.12 4.29
C LEU A 29 -5.61 -0.99 3.84
N CYS A 30 -6.41 -0.47 2.91
CA CYS A 30 -7.54 -1.15 2.31
C CYS A 30 -7.35 -1.24 0.79
N LEU A 31 -7.61 -2.42 0.24
CA LEU A 31 -7.57 -2.68 -1.19
C LEU A 31 -8.99 -2.85 -1.71
N THR A 32 -9.26 -2.20 -2.84
CA THR A 32 -10.49 -2.36 -3.62
C THR A 32 -10.11 -2.79 -5.04
N GLY A 33 -11.07 -3.04 -5.92
CA GLY A 33 -10.75 -3.37 -7.32
C GLY A 33 -10.01 -2.27 -8.09
N HIS A 34 -10.00 -1.04 -7.59
CA HIS A 34 -9.45 0.13 -8.31
C HIS A 34 -8.46 0.94 -7.49
N HIS A 35 -8.60 0.93 -6.16
CA HIS A 35 -7.87 1.82 -5.27
C HIS A 35 -7.14 1.04 -4.19
N LEU A 36 -5.96 1.54 -3.89
CA LEU A 36 -5.22 1.34 -2.66
C LEU A 36 -5.44 2.57 -1.78
N ILE A 37 -6.07 2.37 -0.62
CA ILE A 37 -6.43 3.45 0.31
C ILE A 37 -5.74 3.22 1.64
N LEU A 38 -5.08 4.23 2.19
CA LEU A 38 -4.60 4.20 3.57
C LEU A 38 -5.25 5.32 4.37
N SER A 39 -5.82 5.01 5.52
CA SER A 39 -6.40 6.00 6.43
C SER A 39 -5.68 5.98 7.78
N SER A 40 -5.26 7.16 8.24
CA SER A 40 -4.57 7.36 9.53
C SER A 40 -5.49 7.07 10.72
N ARG A 41 -4.92 6.58 11.82
CA ARG A 41 -5.67 6.34 13.08
C ARG A 41 -5.78 7.58 13.97
N GLN A 42 -4.90 8.56 13.79
CA GLN A 42 -4.74 9.69 14.72
C GLN A 42 -5.44 10.96 14.25
N ASP A 43 -5.52 11.17 12.94
CA ASP A 43 -6.15 12.33 12.33
C ASP A 43 -6.72 11.92 10.96
N ASN A 44 -8.03 12.05 10.76
CA ASN A 44 -8.73 11.71 9.50
C ASN A 44 -8.32 12.57 8.29
N THR A 45 -7.30 13.40 8.42
CA THR A 45 -6.82 14.32 7.38
C THR A 45 -5.73 13.70 6.51
N GLU A 46 -4.98 12.73 7.02
CA GLU A 46 -3.87 12.10 6.32
C GLU A 46 -4.30 10.76 5.73
N GLU A 47 -4.69 10.79 4.45
CA GLU A 47 -5.06 9.60 3.69
C GLU A 47 -4.22 9.45 2.41
N LEU A 48 -3.94 8.20 2.04
CA LEU A 48 -3.49 7.84 0.70
C LEU A 48 -4.71 7.39 -0.11
N TRP A 49 -4.86 7.96 -1.30
CA TRP A 49 -5.76 7.45 -2.33
C TRP A 49 -4.95 7.23 -3.60
N LEU A 50 -4.70 5.96 -3.94
CA LEU A 50 -3.92 5.59 -5.11
C LEU A 50 -4.73 4.67 -6.02
N LEU A 51 -4.95 5.11 -7.25
CA LEU A 51 -5.50 4.27 -8.31
C LEU A 51 -4.47 3.22 -8.73
N HIS A 52 -4.91 1.96 -8.90
CA HIS A 52 -4.07 0.90 -9.46
C HIS A 52 -3.55 1.28 -10.85
N SER A 53 -4.38 1.96 -11.65
CA SER A 53 -3.98 2.44 -12.98
C SER A 53 -2.88 3.51 -12.97
N ASN A 54 -2.62 4.15 -11.83
CA ASN A 54 -1.54 5.12 -11.66
C ASN A 54 -0.22 4.47 -11.21
N ILE A 55 -0.23 3.18 -10.87
CA ILE A 55 0.99 2.43 -10.55
C ILE A 55 1.73 2.16 -11.87
N ASP A 56 3.01 2.50 -11.90
CA ASP A 56 3.93 2.22 -13.00
C ASP A 56 4.70 0.94 -12.74
N SER A 57 5.28 0.81 -11.54
CA SER A 57 6.01 -0.38 -11.10
C SER A 57 6.06 -0.47 -9.58
N ILE A 58 6.29 -1.70 -9.08
CA ILE A 58 6.47 -1.97 -7.65
C ILE A 58 7.80 -2.69 -7.38
N GLU A 59 8.42 -2.41 -6.25
CA GLU A 59 9.54 -3.17 -5.70
C GLU A 59 9.16 -3.74 -4.33
N LYS A 60 9.55 -4.98 -4.05
CA LYS A 60 9.24 -5.71 -2.81
C LYS A 60 10.56 -5.95 -2.07
N ARG A 61 10.64 -5.57 -0.79
CA ARG A 61 11.81 -5.80 0.08
C ARG A 61 11.37 -6.44 1.38
N PHE A 62 12.22 -7.27 1.98
CA PHE A 62 11.92 -7.95 3.23
C PHE A 62 13.09 -7.83 4.20
N VAL A 63 12.80 -7.45 5.44
CA VAL A 63 13.77 -7.40 6.54
C VAL A 63 13.16 -8.13 7.74
N GLY A 64 13.62 -9.35 7.99
CA GLY A 64 12.99 -10.22 8.98
C GLY A 64 11.54 -10.53 8.61
N SER A 65 10.60 -10.21 9.51
CA SER A 65 9.15 -10.40 9.29
C SER A 65 8.45 -9.17 8.68
N LEU A 66 9.17 -8.06 8.48
CA LEU A 66 8.61 -6.84 7.90
C LEU A 66 8.79 -6.85 6.37
N GLY A 67 7.70 -6.56 5.66
CA GLY A 67 7.70 -6.39 4.22
C GLY A 67 7.57 -4.92 3.85
N THR A 68 8.33 -4.46 2.87
CA THR A 68 8.24 -3.10 2.34
C THR A 68 7.88 -3.16 0.86
N ILE A 69 6.86 -2.39 0.47
CA ILE A 69 6.47 -2.18 -0.93
C ILE A 69 6.81 -0.75 -1.32
N ILE A 70 7.69 -0.60 -2.32
CA ILE A 70 7.98 0.71 -2.94
C ILE A 70 7.17 0.79 -4.22
N ILE A 71 6.27 1.76 -4.30
CA ILE A 71 5.38 2.00 -5.43
C ILE A 71 5.88 3.22 -6.21
N LYS A 72 6.20 3.02 -7.48
CA LYS A 72 6.51 4.09 -8.42
C LYS A 72 5.25 4.39 -9.22
N CYS A 73 4.83 5.64 -9.20
CA CYS A 73 3.61 6.09 -9.86
C CYS A 73 3.93 6.76 -11.20
N LYS A 74 2.97 6.74 -12.13
CA LYS A 74 3.07 7.39 -13.45
C LYS A 74 3.15 8.91 -13.36
N ASP A 75 2.75 9.49 -12.24
CA ASP A 75 2.87 10.91 -11.90
C ASP A 75 4.19 11.26 -11.18
N LEU A 76 5.20 10.38 -11.29
CA LEU A 76 6.55 10.54 -10.73
C LEU A 76 6.63 10.51 -9.19
N ARG A 77 5.53 10.19 -8.49
CA ARG A 77 5.56 9.94 -7.05
C ARG A 77 6.21 8.59 -6.74
N ILE A 78 7.03 8.56 -5.71
CA ILE A 78 7.53 7.33 -5.08
C ILE A 78 6.92 7.26 -3.69
N ILE A 79 6.20 6.17 -3.42
CA ILE A 79 5.51 5.93 -2.16
C ILE A 79 6.06 4.64 -1.58
N GLN A 80 6.31 4.61 -0.27
CA GLN A 80 6.71 3.40 0.42
C GLN A 80 5.66 3.01 1.45
N LEU A 81 5.33 1.72 1.50
CA LEU A 81 4.46 1.10 2.50
C LEU A 81 5.25 0.03 3.24
N ASP A 82 5.35 0.16 4.56
CA ASP A 82 5.84 -0.92 5.42
C ASP A 82 4.64 -1.71 5.94
N ILE A 83 4.60 -2.99 5.61
CA ILE A 83 3.53 -3.94 5.89
C ILE A 83 3.97 -4.87 7.04
N PRO A 84 3.16 -4.99 8.10
CA PRO A 84 3.43 -5.94 9.17
C PRO A 84 3.09 -7.36 8.69
N GLY A 85 4.10 -8.10 8.26
CA GLY A 85 3.96 -9.49 7.84
C GLY A 85 4.35 -9.73 6.37
N MET A 86 5.04 -10.84 6.16
CA MET A 86 5.54 -11.23 4.84
C MET A 86 4.40 -11.72 3.93
N GLU A 87 3.43 -12.46 4.46
CA GLU A 87 2.31 -12.98 3.68
C GLU A 87 1.42 -11.85 3.19
N GLU A 88 1.06 -10.92 4.07
CA GLU A 88 0.28 -9.74 3.76
C GLU A 88 0.98 -8.88 2.70
N CYS A 89 2.29 -8.65 2.84
CA CYS A 89 3.08 -7.91 1.86
C CYS A 89 3.06 -8.58 0.49
N LEU A 90 3.27 -9.90 0.42
CA LEU A 90 3.21 -10.66 -0.83
C LEU A 90 1.82 -10.63 -1.47
N ASN A 91 0.78 -10.78 -0.65
CA ASN A 91 -0.61 -10.74 -1.10
C ASN A 91 -0.97 -9.38 -1.69
N ILE A 92 -0.72 -8.29 -0.95
CA ILE A 92 -0.94 -6.91 -1.41
C ILE A 92 -0.18 -6.67 -2.71
N ALA A 93 1.12 -6.99 -2.73
CA ALA A 93 1.94 -6.77 -3.90
C ALA A 93 1.42 -7.54 -5.12
N SER A 94 0.94 -8.78 -4.96
CA SER A 94 0.35 -9.55 -6.07
C SER A 94 -1.01 -9.03 -6.54
N SER A 95 -1.72 -8.25 -5.72
CA SER A 95 -3.03 -7.67 -6.05
C SER A 95 -2.94 -6.33 -6.79
N ILE A 96 -1.76 -5.67 -6.78
CA ILE A 96 -1.54 -4.34 -7.38
C ILE A 96 -0.44 -4.33 -8.47
N GLU A 97 0.13 -5.50 -8.77
CA GLU A 97 1.08 -5.75 -9.88
C GLU A 97 0.32 -5.90 -11.21
#